data_AF-A0A7S0AGX0-F1
#
_entry.id   AF-A0A7S0AGX0-F1
#
_cell.length_a   1.000
_cell.length_b   1.000
_cell.length_c   1.000
_cell.angle_alpha   90.00
_cell.angle_beta   90.00
_cell.angle_gamma   90.00
#
_symmetry.space_group_name_H-M   'P 1'
#
loop_
_entity.id
_entity.type
_entity.pdbx_description
1 polymer ?
#
loop_
_entity_poly.entity_id
_entity_poly.type
_entity_poly.pdbx_seq_one_letter_code
_entity_poly.pdbx_strand_id
1 'polypeptide(L)'
;QPIDHPQAAKTAGKVYVAADDAEEIRGVGVPVTFFVYADANGLGAMHVRPTSSAQMVPAFFTEDFLGQDSQRRSGLAVGPYAAPPTERRSAGLGSGLAPRGGYRPSRGHEGPQQDAQEVLEALHTTLYNSVWQAAQPVAELEAEWSAHEMTRRIVKYFFKAAQSPELFLMPWAEATGQFVEHAMSGYSAACGDKLWFFELDLAPTLATGAWELVKASGGAQPRAGFLEVERVATAKYEDMMDTVLLDKAMWESTSAVFGEGPVCAKIHKFLHLAHEAAFKEARADPRPLQDLQRVEVFLRGWMENSMTRAWQSIDGSKRLLSIDRVVRLFQNLVAPFGEDHPFSCVPAALTQSIGRPPREWLFLRQAARQLFEAVWGPLTMAAIEREAAQAPGPLWPALRGGPPAVRGAVPGERRA
;
A
#
# COMPACT_ATOMS: atom_id res chain seq x y z
N GLN A 1 -2.57 2.55 40.75
CA GLN A 1 -3.50 3.67 40.99
C GLN A 1 -4.91 3.15 40.81
N PRO A 2 -5.90 3.57 41.62
CA PRO A 2 -7.30 3.19 41.40
C PRO A 2 -7.84 3.82 40.12
N ILE A 3 -8.61 3.06 39.34
CA ILE A 3 -9.31 3.54 38.13
C ILE A 3 -10.73 3.88 38.52
N ASP A 4 -11.14 5.14 38.32
CA ASP A 4 -12.51 5.57 38.53
C ASP A 4 -13.39 5.15 37.34
N HIS A 5 -13.95 3.95 37.43
CA HIS A 5 -14.84 3.40 36.42
C HIS A 5 -15.91 2.51 37.07
N PRO A 6 -17.19 2.59 36.67
CA PRO A 6 -18.29 1.89 37.33
C PRO A 6 -18.11 0.37 37.36
N GLN A 7 -17.47 -0.21 36.35
CA GLN A 7 -17.19 -1.65 36.31
C GLN A 7 -16.01 -2.10 37.17
N ALA A 8 -15.20 -1.17 37.71
CA ALA A 8 -14.12 -1.51 38.62
C ALA A 8 -14.65 -2.18 39.91
N ALA A 9 -15.91 -1.88 40.29
CA ALA A 9 -16.57 -2.51 41.44
C ALA A 9 -16.72 -4.04 41.28
N LYS A 10 -16.83 -4.56 40.05
CA LYS A 10 -16.95 -6.01 39.79
C LYS A 10 -15.70 -6.80 40.18
N THR A 11 -14.54 -6.14 40.13
CA THR A 11 -13.22 -6.77 40.34
C THR A 11 -12.49 -6.20 41.55
N ALA A 12 -13.21 -5.59 42.48
CA ALA A 12 -12.66 -4.92 43.66
C ALA A 12 -11.54 -3.90 43.30
N GLY A 13 -11.72 -3.17 42.20
CA GLY A 13 -10.78 -2.16 41.71
C GLY A 13 -9.56 -2.71 40.97
N LYS A 14 -9.49 -4.03 40.71
CA LYS A 14 -8.38 -4.65 39.99
C LYS A 14 -8.63 -4.69 38.49
N VAL A 15 -7.56 -4.53 37.72
CA VAL A 15 -7.56 -4.74 36.26
C VAL A 15 -6.85 -6.05 35.98
N TYR A 16 -7.45 -6.91 35.17
CA TYR A 16 -6.86 -8.19 34.78
C TYR A 16 -6.23 -8.08 33.38
N VAL A 17 -5.17 -8.84 33.15
CA VAL A 17 -4.45 -8.88 31.87
C VAL A 17 -4.39 -10.34 31.41
N ALA A 18 -4.65 -10.59 30.12
CA ALA A 18 -4.40 -11.89 29.53
C ALA A 18 -2.89 -12.07 29.28
N ALA A 19 -2.37 -13.28 29.44
CA ALA A 19 -0.94 -13.54 29.24
C ALA A 19 -0.47 -13.13 27.83
N ASP A 20 -1.33 -13.29 26.82
CA ASP A 20 -1.04 -12.95 25.42
C ASP A 20 -1.02 -11.43 25.15
N ASP A 21 -1.60 -10.63 26.05
CA ASP A 21 -1.68 -9.17 25.93
C ASP A 21 -0.54 -8.43 26.67
N ALA A 22 0.33 -9.17 27.38
CA ALA A 22 1.47 -8.63 28.11
C ALA A 22 2.79 -8.95 27.41
N GLU A 23 3.61 -7.94 27.17
CA GLU A 23 5.03 -8.12 26.84
C GLU A 23 5.80 -8.61 28.08
N GLU A 24 7.08 -8.98 27.94
CA GLU A 24 7.88 -9.54 29.04
C GLU A 24 8.08 -8.50 30.19
N ILE A 25 7.20 -8.53 31.20
CA ILE A 25 7.27 -7.65 32.38
C ILE A 25 8.20 -8.27 33.43
N ARG A 26 9.38 -7.66 33.63
CA ARG A 26 10.41 -8.16 34.56
C ARG A 26 10.16 -7.69 35.99
N GLY A 27 9.25 -8.35 36.68
CA GLY A 27 9.07 -8.24 38.13
C GLY A 27 7.91 -7.35 38.57
N VAL A 28 7.55 -7.49 39.84
CA VAL A 28 6.45 -6.73 40.47
C VAL A 28 6.90 -5.30 40.73
N GLY A 29 6.04 -4.33 40.41
CA GLY A 29 6.30 -2.90 40.62
C GLY A 29 6.89 -2.18 39.42
N VAL A 30 7.10 -2.85 38.28
CA VAL A 30 7.51 -2.23 37.02
C VAL A 30 6.37 -1.34 36.51
N PRO A 31 6.63 -0.05 36.17
CA PRO A 31 5.63 0.79 35.54
C PRO A 31 5.30 0.25 34.15
N VAL A 32 4.02 0.21 33.82
CA VAL A 32 3.52 -0.28 32.53
C VAL A 32 2.55 0.72 31.91
N THR A 33 2.53 0.77 30.58
CA THR A 33 1.49 1.43 29.78
C THR A 33 0.58 0.38 29.19
N PHE A 34 -0.73 0.59 29.24
CA PHE A 34 -1.73 -0.33 28.70
C PHE A 34 -3.01 0.41 28.33
N PHE A 35 -3.85 -0.21 27.52
CA PHE A 35 -5.22 0.25 27.26
C PHE A 35 -6.20 -0.50 28.15
N VAL A 36 -7.06 0.23 28.86
CA VAL A 36 -8.14 -0.34 29.66
C VAL A 36 -9.32 -0.65 28.75
N TYR A 37 -9.93 -1.82 28.93
CA TYR A 37 -11.21 -2.15 28.31
C TYR A 37 -12.19 -2.72 29.33
N ALA A 38 -13.47 -2.74 28.98
CA ALA A 38 -14.57 -3.19 29.83
C ALA A 38 -15.30 -4.36 29.17
N ASP A 39 -15.51 -5.45 29.90
CA ASP A 39 -16.22 -6.64 29.42
C ASP A 39 -17.27 -7.15 30.43
N ALA A 40 -17.85 -8.33 30.15
CA ALA A 40 -18.85 -8.93 31.04
C ALA A 40 -18.28 -9.19 32.46
N ASN A 41 -16.99 -9.49 32.57
CA ASN A 41 -16.28 -9.87 33.79
C ASN A 41 -15.68 -8.67 34.55
N GLY A 42 -15.54 -7.50 33.91
CA GLY A 42 -15.10 -6.26 34.55
C GLY A 42 -14.07 -5.50 33.70
N LEU A 43 -13.06 -4.92 34.37
CA LEU A 43 -12.00 -4.19 33.69
C LEU A 43 -10.83 -5.12 33.30
N GLY A 44 -10.45 -5.06 32.03
CA GLY A 44 -9.28 -5.70 31.48
C GLY A 44 -8.23 -4.69 30.97
N ALA A 45 -7.01 -5.17 30.75
CA ALA A 45 -5.92 -4.43 30.13
C ALA A 45 -5.43 -5.15 28.88
N MET A 46 -5.22 -4.41 27.78
CA MET A 46 -4.62 -4.91 26.54
C MET A 46 -3.40 -4.07 26.14
N HIS A 47 -2.51 -4.67 25.35
CA HIS A 47 -1.22 -4.08 24.94
C HIS A 47 -0.39 -3.59 26.14
N VAL A 48 -0.19 -4.44 27.14
CA VAL A 48 0.59 -4.08 28.33
C VAL A 48 2.07 -4.11 28.01
N ARG A 49 2.72 -2.95 28.11
CA ARG A 49 4.15 -2.76 27.82
C ARG A 49 4.87 -2.11 28.99
N PRO A 50 6.13 -2.46 29.28
CA PRO A 50 6.94 -1.73 30.24
C PRO A 50 7.08 -0.26 29.84
N THR A 51 6.83 0.66 30.76
CA THR A 51 7.14 2.07 30.54
C THR A 51 8.66 2.21 30.49
N SER A 52 9.23 2.42 29.30
CA SER A 52 10.65 2.76 29.19
C SER A 52 10.90 4.02 30.01
N SER A 53 11.86 3.97 30.94
CA SER A 53 12.15 5.02 31.93
C SER A 53 12.54 6.39 31.35
N ALA A 54 12.49 6.56 30.03
CA ALA A 54 12.80 7.79 29.31
C ALA A 54 11.56 8.63 28.92
N GLN A 55 10.33 8.19 29.16
CA GLN A 55 9.12 8.92 28.73
C GLN A 55 8.03 8.97 29.81
N MET A 56 8.14 9.90 30.76
CA MET A 56 6.97 10.40 31.50
C MET A 56 6.54 11.73 30.86
N VAL A 57 5.56 11.68 29.97
CA VAL A 57 4.87 12.87 29.46
C VAL A 57 3.57 13.03 30.28
N PRO A 58 3.17 14.23 30.72
CA PRO A 58 1.95 14.39 31.50
C PRO A 58 0.72 14.02 30.67
N ALA A 59 -0.17 13.21 31.24
CA ALA A 59 -1.40 12.77 30.60
C ALA A 59 -2.34 13.95 30.31
N PHE A 60 -2.53 14.28 29.04
CA PHE A 60 -3.64 15.09 28.55
C PHE A 60 -4.25 14.45 27.30
N PHE A 61 -5.58 14.32 27.33
CA PHE A 61 -6.50 13.86 26.27
C PHE A 61 -6.44 12.39 25.83
N THR A 62 -7.41 11.60 26.34
CA THR A 62 -8.28 10.75 25.50
C THR A 62 -9.43 10.21 26.35
N GLU A 63 -10.61 10.83 26.26
CA GLU A 63 -11.89 10.15 26.48
C GLU A 63 -12.67 10.17 25.16
N ASP A 64 -13.41 9.08 24.94
CA ASP A 64 -14.37 8.81 23.87
C ASP A 64 -13.83 8.59 22.45
N PHE A 65 -13.60 7.32 22.09
CA PHE A 65 -14.16 6.67 20.87
C PHE A 65 -13.55 5.26 20.67
N LEU A 66 -14.31 4.20 20.94
CA LEU A 66 -14.09 2.87 20.35
C LEU A 66 -15.44 2.31 19.88
N GLY A 67 -15.71 2.51 18.59
CA GLY A 67 -16.65 1.72 17.80
C GLY A 67 -15.90 0.62 17.06
N GLN A 68 -16.55 -0.52 16.94
CA GLN A 68 -16.10 -1.82 16.43
C GLN A 68 -15.56 -1.82 14.99
N ASP A 69 -14.92 -2.95 14.67
CA ASP A 69 -14.59 -3.50 13.34
C ASP A 69 -13.27 -3.08 12.67
N SER A 70 -12.28 -3.99 12.72
CA SER A 70 -11.83 -4.79 11.56
C SER A 70 -10.52 -5.54 11.89
N GLN A 71 -10.64 -6.80 12.29
CA GLN A 71 -9.54 -7.77 12.25
C GLN A 71 -9.50 -8.43 10.87
N ARG A 72 -8.58 -8.03 9.99
CA ARG A 72 -7.95 -8.95 9.02
C ARG A 72 -6.50 -8.55 8.76
N ARG A 73 -5.60 -9.46 9.15
CA ARG A 73 -4.15 -9.39 8.99
C ARG A 73 -3.73 -9.64 7.54
N SER A 74 -2.78 -8.86 7.03
CA SER A 74 -1.86 -9.23 5.95
C SER A 74 -0.42 -8.90 6.38
N GLY A 75 0.21 -9.86 7.05
CA GLY A 75 1.66 -9.83 7.30
C GLY A 75 2.39 -10.45 6.11
N LEU A 76 2.96 -9.62 5.24
CA LEU A 76 3.98 -10.04 4.28
C LEU A 76 5.33 -9.52 4.79
N ALA A 77 6.09 -10.42 5.41
CA ALA A 77 7.47 -10.17 5.79
C ALA A 77 8.34 -10.07 4.53
N VAL A 78 8.97 -8.90 4.34
CA VAL A 78 10.01 -8.68 3.34
C VAL A 78 11.32 -9.20 3.92
N GLY A 79 11.91 -10.22 3.29
CA GLY A 79 13.21 -10.77 3.66
C GLY A 79 14.37 -9.84 3.28
N PRO A 80 15.52 -9.94 3.97
CA PRO A 80 16.62 -9.00 3.83
C PRO A 80 17.41 -9.20 2.53
N TYR A 81 17.66 -8.10 1.81
CA TYR A 81 18.60 -8.05 0.70
C TYR A 81 20.05 -8.04 1.21
N ALA A 82 20.86 -8.96 0.71
CA ALA A 82 22.30 -9.01 0.95
C ALA A 82 23.03 -7.97 0.09
N ALA A 83 23.89 -7.17 0.72
CA ALA A 83 24.74 -6.17 0.06
C ALA A 83 25.93 -6.83 -0.68
N PRO A 84 26.39 -6.27 -1.82
CA PRO A 84 27.58 -6.74 -2.52
C PRO A 84 28.90 -6.27 -1.86
N PRO A 85 30.02 -6.96 -2.09
CA PRO A 85 31.30 -6.71 -1.41
C PRO A 85 32.04 -5.50 -1.98
N THR A 86 32.60 -4.69 -1.08
CA THR A 86 33.47 -3.54 -1.35
C THR A 86 34.90 -3.98 -1.67
N GLU A 87 35.42 -3.51 -2.80
CA GLU A 87 36.79 -3.74 -3.25
C GLU A 87 37.84 -3.00 -2.41
N ARG A 88 38.98 -3.68 -2.22
CA ARG A 88 40.14 -3.28 -1.42
C ARG A 88 40.93 -2.16 -2.07
N ARG A 89 41.22 -1.12 -1.28
CA ARG A 89 42.22 -0.08 -1.56
C ARG A 89 43.65 -0.64 -1.50
N SER A 90 44.45 -0.31 -2.51
CA SER A 90 45.91 -0.39 -2.49
C SER A 90 46.52 0.92 -1.96
N ALA A 91 47.53 0.74 -1.10
CA ALA A 91 48.30 1.79 -0.44
C ALA A 91 49.29 2.50 -1.39
N GLY A 92 49.39 3.82 -1.27
CA GLY A 92 50.43 4.65 -1.90
C GLY A 92 50.98 5.64 -0.89
N LEU A 93 52.22 5.38 -0.44
CA LEU A 93 53.04 6.25 0.39
C LEU A 93 53.55 7.44 -0.43
N GLY A 94 53.33 8.66 0.06
CA GLY A 94 53.87 9.89 -0.52
C GLY A 94 54.05 10.97 0.54
N SER A 95 55.27 11.08 1.05
CA SER A 95 55.74 12.13 1.97
C SER A 95 55.99 13.42 1.18
N GLY A 96 55.46 14.55 1.66
CA GLY A 96 55.68 15.87 1.05
C GLY A 96 55.33 17.00 2.02
N LEU A 97 56.34 17.85 2.28
CA LEU A 97 56.39 18.88 3.30
C LEU A 97 55.52 20.12 3.00
N ALA A 98 54.93 20.66 4.07
CA ALA A 98 54.37 22.00 4.36
C ALA A 98 54.33 23.10 3.27
N PRO A 99 53.29 23.95 3.31
CA PRO A 99 53.50 25.24 3.99
C PRO A 99 52.36 25.64 4.95
N ARG A 100 52.77 26.28 6.05
CA ARG A 100 51.92 26.88 7.09
C ARG A 100 51.12 28.07 6.53
N GLY A 101 49.87 27.84 6.17
CA GLY A 101 48.83 28.87 6.02
C GLY A 101 47.86 28.79 7.19
N GLY A 102 47.70 29.87 7.95
CA GLY A 102 46.84 29.93 9.14
C GLY A 102 45.35 29.79 8.80
N TYR A 103 44.87 28.56 8.69
CA TYR A 103 43.45 28.24 8.69
C TYR A 103 42.93 28.43 10.13
N ARG A 104 42.19 29.52 10.37
CA ARG A 104 41.30 29.57 11.54
C ARG A 104 40.24 28.49 11.30
N PRO A 105 40.09 27.47 12.15
CA PRO A 105 38.93 26.58 12.06
C PRO A 105 37.71 27.48 12.23
N SER A 106 36.91 27.63 11.17
CA SER A 106 35.57 28.17 11.29
C SER A 106 34.89 27.32 12.35
N ARG A 107 34.62 27.91 13.52
CA ARG A 107 33.77 27.28 14.54
C ARG A 107 32.50 26.89 13.81
N GLY A 108 32.34 25.59 13.56
CA GLY A 108 31.12 25.04 13.00
C GLY A 108 30.01 25.57 13.87
N HIS A 109 29.18 26.44 13.31
CA HIS A 109 28.02 26.93 14.00
C HIS A 109 27.05 25.76 13.97
N GLU A 110 27.16 24.87 14.96
CA GLU A 110 26.11 23.92 15.27
C GLU A 110 24.88 24.78 15.56
N GLY A 111 24.00 24.88 14.56
CA GLY A 111 22.71 25.52 14.74
C GLY A 111 21.96 24.81 15.86
N PRO A 112 21.08 25.51 16.59
CA PRO A 112 20.22 24.87 17.57
C PRO A 112 19.48 23.71 16.89
N GLN A 113 19.77 22.49 17.34
CA GLN A 113 19.06 21.31 16.88
C GLN A 113 17.63 21.44 17.40
N GLN A 114 16.67 21.55 16.48
CA GLN A 114 15.26 21.66 16.83
C GLN A 114 14.85 20.38 17.57
N ASP A 115 14.06 20.53 18.64
CA ASP A 115 13.55 19.36 19.35
C ASP A 115 12.59 18.59 18.43
N ALA A 116 12.81 17.28 18.30
CA ALA A 116 11.98 16.43 17.44
C ALA A 116 10.49 16.50 17.84
N GLN A 117 10.21 16.72 19.12
CA GLN A 117 8.84 16.87 19.62
C GLN A 117 8.16 18.13 19.08
N GLU A 118 8.85 19.28 19.07
CA GLU A 118 8.33 20.53 18.53
C GLU A 118 8.01 20.39 17.03
N VAL A 119 8.84 19.65 16.29
CA VAL A 119 8.64 19.38 14.87
C VAL A 119 7.40 18.52 14.64
N LEU A 120 7.21 17.48 15.45
CA LEU A 120 6.03 16.62 15.36
C LEU A 120 4.75 17.39 15.70
N GLU A 121 4.77 18.26 16.70
CA GLU A 121 3.63 19.12 17.03
C GLU A 121 3.26 20.06 15.88
N ALA A 122 4.25 20.73 15.29
CA ALA A 122 4.04 21.59 14.12
C ALA A 122 3.48 20.81 12.92
N LEU A 123 4.04 19.62 12.66
CA LEU A 123 3.58 18.72 11.60
C LEU A 123 2.13 18.28 11.83
N HIS A 124 1.76 17.90 13.06
CA HIS A 124 0.40 17.48 13.37
C HIS A 124 -0.61 18.60 13.08
N THR A 125 -0.33 19.83 13.53
CA THR A 125 -1.19 20.99 13.25
C THR A 125 -1.32 21.26 11.75
N THR A 126 -0.21 21.20 11.01
CA THR A 126 -0.21 21.39 9.54
C THR A 126 -1.04 20.32 8.84
N LEU A 127 -0.82 19.04 9.16
CA LEU A 127 -1.60 17.93 8.60
C LEU A 127 -3.09 18.08 8.91
N TYR A 128 -3.45 18.41 10.16
CA TYR A 128 -4.84 18.54 10.55
C TYR A 128 -5.59 19.59 9.73
N ASN A 129 -5.02 20.78 9.59
CA ASN A 129 -5.63 21.86 8.82
C ASN A 129 -5.74 21.50 7.32
N SER A 130 -4.70 20.89 6.76
CA SER A 130 -4.67 20.53 5.34
C SER A 130 -5.65 19.38 5.01
N VAL A 131 -5.66 18.32 5.82
CA VAL A 131 -6.63 17.22 5.67
C VAL A 131 -8.07 17.72 5.84
N TRP A 132 -8.32 18.59 6.82
CA TRP A 132 -9.66 19.15 7.02
C TRP A 132 -10.19 19.87 5.78
N GLN A 133 -9.33 20.67 5.13
CA GLN A 133 -9.67 21.37 3.89
C GLN A 133 -9.93 20.39 2.74
N ALA A 134 -9.08 19.38 2.59
CA ALA A 134 -9.23 18.35 1.55
C ALA A 134 -10.48 17.48 1.76
N ALA A 135 -10.88 17.22 3.00
CA ALA A 135 -12.01 16.34 3.33
C ALA A 135 -13.38 16.99 3.09
N GLN A 136 -13.49 18.33 3.10
CA GLN A 136 -14.79 19.01 2.96
C GLN A 136 -15.57 18.63 1.69
N PRO A 137 -14.96 18.63 0.49
CA PRO A 137 -15.69 18.38 -0.75
C PRO A 137 -16.21 16.94 -0.88
N VAL A 138 -15.62 15.99 -0.16
CA VAL A 138 -15.97 14.56 -0.23
C VAL A 138 -16.75 14.07 0.99
N ALA A 139 -17.00 14.93 1.98
CA ALA A 139 -17.66 14.56 3.22
C ALA A 139 -19.06 13.96 3.00
N GLU A 140 -19.78 14.39 1.96
CA GLU A 140 -21.11 13.86 1.61
C GLU A 140 -21.09 12.43 1.06
N LEU A 141 -19.93 11.96 0.61
CA LEU A 141 -19.74 10.59 0.10
C LEU A 141 -19.48 9.58 1.23
N GLU A 142 -19.22 10.03 2.45
CA GLU A 142 -19.00 9.18 3.62
C GLU A 142 -20.29 9.02 4.43
N ALA A 143 -20.71 7.77 4.60
CA ALA A 143 -21.95 7.44 5.29
C ALA A 143 -21.76 7.27 6.80
N GLU A 144 -20.57 6.87 7.25
CA GLU A 144 -20.32 6.44 8.62
C GLU A 144 -19.63 7.50 9.47
N TRP A 145 -18.75 8.32 8.87
CA TRP A 145 -17.91 9.27 9.59
C TRP A 145 -18.31 10.70 9.27
N SER A 146 -18.31 11.55 10.30
CA SER A 146 -18.35 12.99 10.07
C SER A 146 -17.03 13.45 9.39
N ALA A 147 -17.05 14.59 8.71
CA ALA A 147 -15.84 15.20 8.15
C ALA A 147 -14.71 15.35 9.19
N HIS A 148 -15.07 15.60 10.46
CA HIS A 148 -14.12 15.74 11.57
C HIS A 148 -13.49 14.39 11.94
N GLU A 149 -14.29 13.34 12.05
CA GLU A 149 -13.79 11.99 12.34
C GLU A 149 -12.93 11.46 11.18
N MET A 150 -13.34 11.69 9.93
CA MET A 150 -12.52 11.40 8.74
C MET A 150 -11.16 12.10 8.82
N THR A 151 -11.16 13.41 9.10
CA THR A 151 -9.93 14.19 9.26
C THR A 151 -9.04 13.62 10.35
N ARG A 152 -9.59 13.37 11.54
CA ARG A 152 -8.86 12.82 12.68
C ARG A 152 -8.21 11.48 12.35
N ARG A 153 -8.92 10.60 11.65
CA ARG A 153 -8.40 9.28 11.25
C ARG A 153 -7.27 9.38 10.24
N ILE A 154 -7.43 10.19 9.19
CA ILE A 154 -6.38 10.37 8.15
C ILE A 154 -5.12 10.97 8.79
N VAL A 155 -5.26 12.03 9.59
CA VAL A 155 -4.15 12.67 10.30
C VAL A 155 -3.43 11.67 11.21
N LYS A 156 -4.16 10.78 11.89
CA LYS A 156 -3.56 9.73 12.73
C LYS A 156 -2.62 8.81 11.94
N TYR A 157 -3.00 8.39 10.72
CA TYR A 157 -2.14 7.54 9.90
C TYR A 157 -0.88 8.28 9.44
N PHE A 158 -1.04 9.53 9.01
CA PHE A 158 0.07 10.36 8.53
C PHE A 158 1.02 10.73 9.67
N PHE A 159 0.48 11.11 10.82
CA PHE A 159 1.27 11.42 12.01
C PHE A 159 2.07 10.20 12.50
N LYS A 160 1.47 9.00 12.48
CA LYS A 160 2.17 7.75 12.79
C LYS A 160 3.33 7.48 11.84
N ALA A 161 3.18 7.81 10.55
CA ALA A 161 4.28 7.70 9.57
C ALA A 161 5.44 8.64 9.90
N ALA A 162 5.15 9.89 10.31
CA ALA A 162 6.14 10.90 10.68
C ALA A 162 6.92 10.58 11.97
N GLN A 163 6.40 9.70 12.84
CA GLN A 163 7.05 9.32 14.10
C GLN A 163 8.29 8.43 13.92
N SER A 164 8.62 8.00 12.71
CA SER A 164 9.82 7.20 12.47
C SER A 164 11.09 8.05 12.69
N PRO A 165 11.96 7.71 13.64
CA PRO A 165 13.17 8.48 13.92
C PRO A 165 14.17 8.47 12.76
N GLU A 166 14.08 7.46 11.90
CA GLU A 166 14.95 7.30 10.73
C GLU A 166 14.75 8.42 9.70
N LEU A 167 13.55 9.01 9.63
CA LEU A 167 13.23 10.08 8.70
C LEU A 167 14.12 11.32 8.90
N PHE A 168 14.54 11.59 10.15
CA PHE A 168 15.40 12.72 10.49
C PHE A 168 16.89 12.48 10.17
N LEU A 169 17.26 11.22 9.91
CA LEU A 169 18.64 10.80 9.64
C LEU A 169 18.90 10.62 8.14
N MET A 170 17.85 10.53 7.33
CA MET A 170 17.91 10.27 5.90
C MET A 170 18.12 11.55 5.07
N PRO A 171 18.67 11.44 3.84
CA PRO A 171 18.59 12.51 2.85
C PRO A 171 17.13 12.96 2.66
N TRP A 172 16.90 14.27 2.53
CA TRP A 172 15.54 14.84 2.53
C TRP A 172 14.59 14.20 1.51
N ALA A 173 15.11 13.82 0.32
CA ALA A 173 14.31 13.22 -0.73
C ALA A 173 13.87 11.79 -0.37
N GLU A 174 14.78 11.01 0.24
CA GLU A 174 14.47 9.66 0.74
C GLU A 174 13.50 9.73 1.93
N ALA A 175 13.72 10.66 2.86
CA ALA A 175 12.82 10.90 3.99
C ALA A 175 11.40 11.28 3.51
N THR A 176 11.31 12.17 2.51
CA THR A 176 10.03 12.56 1.90
C THR A 176 9.33 11.35 1.28
N GLY A 177 10.06 10.55 0.49
CA GLY A 177 9.52 9.35 -0.15
C GLY A 177 9.02 8.31 0.87
N GLN A 178 9.80 8.06 1.92
CA GLN A 178 9.40 7.11 2.97
C GLN A 178 8.23 7.61 3.82
N PHE A 179 8.19 8.91 4.15
CA PHE A 179 7.06 9.50 4.84
C PHE A 179 5.75 9.28 4.06
N VAL A 180 5.75 9.59 2.76
CA VAL A 180 4.58 9.40 1.88
C VAL A 180 4.20 7.93 1.77
N GLU A 181 5.17 7.03 1.59
CA GLU A 181 4.92 5.59 1.49
C GLU A 181 4.24 5.03 2.75
N HIS A 182 4.78 5.34 3.93
CA HIS A 182 4.22 4.89 5.21
C HIS A 182 2.85 5.51 5.48
N ALA A 183 2.69 6.80 5.18
CA ALA A 183 1.42 7.51 5.32
C ALA A 183 0.33 6.88 4.44
N MET A 184 0.63 6.65 3.16
CA MET A 184 -0.28 6.05 2.21
C MET A 184 -0.57 4.58 2.52
N SER A 185 0.39 3.81 3.02
CA SER A 185 0.16 2.43 3.46
C SER A 185 -0.85 2.35 4.60
N GLY A 186 -0.74 3.24 5.60
CA GLY A 186 -1.71 3.31 6.70
C GLY A 186 -3.10 3.76 6.24
N TYR A 187 -3.14 4.76 5.36
CA TYR A 187 -4.38 5.31 4.81
C TYR A 187 -5.11 4.32 3.90
N SER A 188 -4.43 3.70 2.93
CA SER A 188 -5.05 2.74 2.00
C SER A 188 -5.56 1.49 2.70
N ALA A 189 -4.85 0.98 3.70
CA ALA A 189 -5.29 -0.15 4.50
C ALA A 189 -6.60 0.12 5.27
N ALA A 190 -6.85 1.37 5.66
CA ALA A 190 -8.02 1.75 6.46
C ALA A 190 -9.17 2.32 5.63
N CYS A 191 -8.87 2.94 4.49
CA CYS A 191 -9.82 3.73 3.72
C CYS A 191 -9.94 3.28 2.26
N GLY A 192 -9.17 2.30 1.78
CA GLY A 192 -9.14 1.90 0.36
C GLY A 192 -10.50 1.42 -0.21
N ASP A 193 -11.38 0.93 0.65
CA ASP A 193 -12.74 0.48 0.29
C ASP A 193 -13.78 1.61 0.31
N LYS A 194 -13.42 2.80 0.80
CA LYS A 194 -14.33 3.95 0.86
C LYS A 194 -14.53 4.55 -0.53
N LEU A 195 -15.77 4.97 -0.83
CA LEU A 195 -16.13 5.51 -2.14
C LEU A 195 -15.37 6.80 -2.48
N TRP A 196 -15.06 7.61 -1.47
CA TRP A 196 -14.33 8.87 -1.61
C TRP A 196 -12.81 8.71 -1.65
N PHE A 197 -12.26 7.50 -1.50
CA PHE A 197 -10.81 7.29 -1.38
C PHE A 197 -10.03 7.90 -2.55
N PHE A 198 -10.51 7.73 -3.77
CA PHE A 198 -9.88 8.28 -4.99
C PHE A 198 -10.32 9.71 -5.32
N GLU A 199 -11.35 10.23 -4.63
CA GLU A 199 -11.84 11.61 -4.80
C GLU A 199 -11.08 12.61 -3.90
N LEU A 200 -10.39 12.10 -2.88
CA LEU A 200 -9.69 12.90 -1.89
C LEU A 200 -8.22 13.14 -2.31
N ASP A 201 -7.93 14.33 -2.80
CA ASP A 201 -6.55 14.74 -3.11
C ASP A 201 -5.76 15.06 -1.83
N LEU A 202 -4.78 14.20 -1.53
CA LEU A 202 -3.90 14.34 -0.37
C LEU A 202 -2.47 14.75 -0.76
N ALA A 203 -2.18 14.99 -2.04
CA ALA A 203 -0.82 15.37 -2.46
C ALA A 203 -0.33 16.68 -1.79
N PRO A 204 -1.13 17.77 -1.75
CA PRO A 204 -0.70 19.01 -1.07
C PRO A 204 -0.50 18.81 0.44
N THR A 205 -1.34 17.97 1.06
CA THR A 205 -1.25 17.64 2.48
C THR A 205 0.06 16.89 2.80
N LEU A 206 0.42 15.92 1.97
CA LEU A 206 1.65 15.15 2.16
C LEU A 206 2.90 15.99 1.87
N ALA A 207 2.85 16.88 0.86
CA ALA A 207 3.93 17.81 0.56
C ALA A 207 4.21 18.78 1.72
N THR A 208 3.15 19.37 2.31
CA THR A 208 3.28 20.27 3.46
C THR A 208 3.74 19.54 4.72
N GLY A 209 3.25 18.32 4.97
CA GLY A 209 3.74 17.46 6.06
C GLY A 209 5.23 17.10 5.90
N ALA A 210 5.65 16.71 4.69
CA ALA A 210 7.05 16.41 4.39
C ALA A 210 7.95 17.64 4.57
N TRP A 211 7.47 18.83 4.20
CA TRP A 211 8.22 20.08 4.38
C TRP A 211 8.56 20.36 5.85
N GLU A 212 7.66 20.06 6.78
CA GLU A 212 7.94 20.21 8.22
C GLU A 212 9.10 19.29 8.67
N LEU A 213 9.14 18.04 8.17
CA LEU A 213 10.25 17.10 8.45
C LEU A 213 11.58 17.58 7.85
N VAL A 214 11.56 18.10 6.62
CA VAL A 214 12.76 18.56 5.92
C VAL A 214 13.38 19.79 6.60
N LYS A 215 12.56 20.73 7.08
CA LYS A 215 13.05 21.90 7.84
C LYS A 215 13.83 21.51 9.09
N ALA A 216 13.39 20.45 9.77
CA ALA A 216 14.00 19.96 11.01
C ALA A 216 15.33 19.21 10.80
N SER A 217 15.54 18.63 9.62
CA SER A 217 16.66 17.72 9.31
C SER A 217 18.02 18.43 9.09
N GLY A 218 18.26 19.56 9.77
CA GLY A 218 19.27 20.59 9.48
C GLY A 218 20.76 20.23 9.57
N GLY A 219 21.15 18.95 9.43
CA GLY A 219 22.48 18.46 9.79
C GLY A 219 23.57 18.47 8.71
N ALA A 220 23.29 18.19 7.42
CA ALA A 220 24.41 17.95 6.48
C ALA A 220 24.09 18.04 4.97
N GLN A 221 22.83 18.20 4.59
CA GLN A 221 22.39 18.11 3.19
C GLN A 221 22.13 19.50 2.58
N PRO A 222 22.21 19.66 1.25
CA PRO A 222 21.73 20.89 0.59
C PRO A 222 20.29 21.18 1.03
N ARG A 223 20.01 22.45 1.36
CA ARG A 223 18.65 22.86 1.70
C ARG A 223 17.76 22.76 0.46
N ALA A 224 16.85 21.80 0.47
CA ALA A 224 15.82 21.68 -0.56
C ALA A 224 14.87 22.88 -0.52
N GLY A 225 14.41 23.31 -1.68
CA GLY A 225 13.28 24.23 -1.78
C GLY A 225 11.95 23.51 -1.55
N PHE A 226 10.92 24.22 -1.09
CA PHE A 226 9.58 23.64 -0.93
C PHE A 226 9.06 22.99 -2.22
N LEU A 227 9.24 23.64 -3.38
CA LEU A 227 8.83 23.09 -4.68
C LEU A 227 9.51 21.76 -5.03
N GLU A 228 10.75 21.55 -4.57
CA GLU A 228 11.45 20.27 -4.79
C GLU A 228 10.89 19.16 -3.91
N VAL A 229 10.58 19.48 -2.65
CA VAL A 229 9.92 18.57 -1.70
C VAL A 229 8.52 18.21 -2.18
N GLU A 230 7.74 19.20 -2.61
CA GLU A 230 6.41 19.01 -3.18
C GLU A 230 6.46 18.08 -4.38
N ARG A 231 7.36 18.31 -5.36
CA ARG A 231 7.50 17.44 -6.52
C ARG A 231 7.80 15.98 -6.14
N VAL A 232 8.70 15.75 -5.18
CA VAL A 232 9.03 14.39 -4.73
C VAL A 232 7.85 13.75 -3.99
N ALA A 233 7.17 14.50 -3.13
CA ALA A 233 6.02 14.02 -2.37
C ALA A 233 4.85 13.68 -3.29
N THR A 234 4.51 14.55 -4.25
CA THR A 234 3.44 14.35 -5.22
C THR A 234 3.72 13.14 -6.12
N ALA A 235 4.93 13.05 -6.70
CA ALA A 235 5.28 11.89 -7.53
C ALA A 235 5.16 10.57 -6.76
N LYS A 236 5.64 10.54 -5.51
CA LYS A 236 5.50 9.35 -4.66
C LYS A 236 4.06 9.06 -4.27
N TYR A 237 3.24 10.09 -4.04
CA TYR A 237 1.81 9.93 -3.75
C TYR A 237 1.07 9.33 -4.95
N GLU A 238 1.32 9.84 -6.15
CA GLU A 238 0.77 9.32 -7.41
C GLU A 238 1.17 7.85 -7.62
N ASP A 239 2.45 7.51 -7.45
CA ASP A 239 2.92 6.11 -7.53
C ASP A 239 2.17 5.18 -6.55
N MET A 240 1.90 5.66 -5.33
CA MET A 240 1.14 4.90 -4.32
C MET A 240 -0.33 4.79 -4.67
N MET A 241 -0.95 5.84 -5.20
CA MET A 241 -2.35 5.83 -5.66
C MET A 241 -2.55 4.88 -6.83
N ASP A 242 -1.63 4.88 -7.80
CA ASP A 242 -1.62 3.96 -8.93
C ASP A 242 -1.48 2.50 -8.45
N THR A 243 -0.63 2.26 -7.46
CA THR A 243 -0.46 0.92 -6.86
C THR A 243 -1.75 0.43 -6.19
N VAL A 244 -2.44 1.29 -5.42
CA VAL A 244 -3.71 0.93 -4.77
C VAL A 244 -4.81 0.71 -5.81
N LEU A 245 -4.88 1.55 -6.83
CA LEU A 245 -5.86 1.41 -7.91
C LEU A 245 -5.62 0.13 -8.73
N LEU A 246 -4.37 -0.23 -8.98
CA LEU A 246 -3.97 -1.47 -9.63
C LEU A 246 -4.40 -2.69 -8.83
N ASP A 247 -4.10 -2.73 -7.53
CA ASP A 247 -4.49 -3.84 -6.64
C ASP A 247 -6.01 -4.01 -6.61
N LYS A 248 -6.75 -2.91 -6.44
CA LYS A 248 -8.22 -2.89 -6.50
C LYS A 248 -8.75 -3.42 -7.82
N ALA A 249 -8.24 -2.93 -8.94
CA ALA A 249 -8.64 -3.36 -10.28
C ALA A 249 -8.36 -4.85 -10.52
N MET A 250 -7.22 -5.37 -10.05
CA MET A 250 -6.90 -6.80 -10.12
C MET A 250 -7.84 -7.64 -9.27
N TRP A 251 -8.13 -7.20 -8.05
CA TRP A 251 -9.05 -7.88 -7.14
C TRP A 251 -10.46 -7.96 -7.71
N GLU A 252 -11.02 -6.83 -8.16
CA GLU A 252 -12.36 -6.75 -8.74
C GLU A 252 -12.46 -7.58 -10.02
N SER A 253 -11.45 -7.49 -10.91
CA SER A 253 -11.39 -8.29 -12.14
C SER A 253 -11.36 -9.79 -11.87
N THR A 254 -10.60 -10.21 -10.85
CA THR A 254 -10.50 -11.63 -10.44
C THR A 254 -11.80 -12.11 -9.81
N SER A 255 -12.37 -11.32 -8.89
CA SER A 255 -13.63 -11.63 -8.21
C SER A 255 -14.80 -11.72 -9.20
N ALA A 256 -14.83 -10.87 -10.23
CA ALA A 256 -15.85 -10.91 -11.27
C ALA A 256 -15.82 -12.21 -12.11
N VAL A 257 -14.67 -12.89 -12.21
CA VAL A 257 -14.53 -14.12 -13.02
C VAL A 257 -14.63 -15.38 -12.17
N PHE A 258 -14.05 -15.38 -10.97
CA PHE A 258 -13.94 -16.57 -10.13
C PHE A 258 -14.84 -16.55 -8.90
N GLY A 259 -15.59 -15.47 -8.67
CA GLY A 259 -16.35 -15.24 -7.45
C GLY A 259 -15.46 -14.90 -6.26
N GLU A 260 -16.06 -14.77 -5.09
CA GLU A 260 -15.32 -14.57 -3.85
C GLU A 260 -14.82 -15.91 -3.28
N GLY A 261 -13.66 -15.90 -2.62
CA GLY A 261 -13.16 -17.06 -1.88
C GLY A 261 -11.65 -17.28 -2.00
N PRO A 262 -11.15 -18.41 -1.45
CA PRO A 262 -9.72 -18.70 -1.39
C PRO A 262 -9.07 -18.89 -2.77
N VAL A 263 -9.84 -19.35 -3.76
CA VAL A 263 -9.38 -19.47 -5.16
C VAL A 263 -9.11 -18.09 -5.75
N CYS A 264 -10.05 -17.15 -5.62
CA CYS A 264 -9.89 -15.77 -6.08
C CYS A 264 -8.67 -15.11 -5.43
N ALA A 265 -8.54 -15.21 -4.11
CA ALA A 265 -7.41 -14.63 -3.38
C ALA A 265 -6.05 -15.20 -3.83
N LYS A 266 -5.98 -16.50 -4.13
CA LYS A 266 -4.76 -17.12 -4.70
C LYS A 266 -4.45 -16.59 -6.09
N ILE A 267 -5.45 -16.52 -6.99
CA ILE A 267 -5.26 -16.02 -8.36
C ILE A 267 -4.81 -14.54 -8.33
N HIS A 268 -5.48 -13.72 -7.53
CA HIS A 268 -5.12 -12.32 -7.30
C HIS A 268 -3.64 -12.18 -6.88
N LYS A 269 -3.23 -12.93 -5.86
CA LYS A 269 -1.83 -12.95 -5.40
C LYS A 269 -0.86 -13.31 -6.52
N PHE A 270 -1.17 -14.29 -7.36
CA PHE A 270 -0.29 -14.67 -8.47
C PHE A 270 -0.27 -13.66 -9.61
N LEU A 271 -1.38 -12.97 -9.88
CA LEU A 271 -1.42 -11.84 -10.81
C LEU A 271 -0.49 -10.71 -10.32
N HIS A 272 -0.65 -10.29 -9.07
CA HIS A 272 0.16 -9.24 -8.48
C HIS A 272 1.66 -9.58 -8.51
N LEU A 273 2.05 -10.79 -8.11
CA LEU A 273 3.45 -11.23 -8.12
C LEU A 273 4.06 -11.30 -9.53
N ALA A 274 3.25 -11.63 -10.54
CA ALA A 274 3.72 -11.79 -11.92
C ALA A 274 3.78 -10.48 -12.70
N HIS A 275 3.03 -9.45 -12.28
CA HIS A 275 2.88 -8.18 -13.01
C HIS A 275 4.20 -7.44 -13.18
N GLU A 276 4.86 -7.09 -12.08
CA GLU A 276 6.12 -6.34 -12.12
C GLU A 276 7.25 -7.14 -12.79
N ALA A 277 7.26 -8.47 -12.62
CA ALA A 277 8.21 -9.34 -13.29
C ALA A 277 8.04 -9.31 -14.81
N ALA A 278 6.80 -9.45 -15.30
CA ALA A 278 6.48 -9.39 -16.72
C ALA A 278 6.74 -7.98 -17.31
N PHE A 279 6.50 -6.93 -16.53
CA PHE A 279 6.79 -5.56 -16.95
C PHE A 279 8.30 -5.33 -17.15
N LYS A 280 9.11 -5.76 -16.18
CA LYS A 280 10.58 -5.72 -16.29
C LYS A 280 11.08 -6.50 -17.49
N GLU A 281 10.55 -7.68 -17.73
CA GLU A 281 10.89 -8.52 -18.90
C GLU A 281 10.57 -7.81 -20.22
N ALA A 282 9.36 -7.26 -20.37
CA ALA A 282 8.94 -6.55 -21.57
C ALA A 282 9.77 -5.28 -21.84
N ARG A 283 10.23 -4.59 -20.78
CA ARG A 283 11.13 -3.43 -20.90
C ARG A 283 12.57 -3.82 -21.24
N ALA A 284 13.04 -4.93 -20.68
CA ALA A 284 14.41 -5.42 -20.87
C ALA A 284 14.62 -6.18 -22.18
N ASP A 285 13.56 -6.41 -22.98
CA ASP A 285 13.67 -7.10 -24.27
C ASP A 285 14.63 -6.35 -25.21
N PRO A 286 15.73 -6.99 -25.66
CA PRO A 286 16.75 -6.35 -26.47
C PRO A 286 16.32 -6.15 -27.93
N ARG A 287 15.21 -6.77 -28.35
CA ARG A 287 14.72 -6.66 -29.74
C ARG A 287 14.14 -5.25 -29.96
N PRO A 288 14.26 -4.69 -31.18
CA PRO A 288 13.62 -3.43 -31.54
C PRO A 288 12.12 -3.65 -31.75
N LEU A 289 11.39 -3.82 -30.65
CA LEU A 289 9.94 -4.04 -30.64
C LEU A 289 9.20 -2.70 -30.71
N GLN A 290 8.12 -2.67 -31.51
CA GLN A 290 7.13 -1.61 -31.46
C GLN A 290 6.36 -1.65 -30.13
N ASP A 291 5.77 -0.55 -29.72
CA ASP A 291 5.10 -0.45 -28.41
C ASP A 291 3.97 -1.48 -28.26
N LEU A 292 3.19 -1.72 -29.33
CA LEU A 292 2.17 -2.78 -29.33
C LEU A 292 2.78 -4.17 -29.08
N GLN A 293 3.93 -4.47 -29.69
CA GLN A 293 4.62 -5.74 -29.50
C GLN A 293 5.20 -5.86 -28.08
N ARG A 294 5.62 -4.76 -27.45
CA ARG A 294 6.04 -4.75 -26.04
C ARG A 294 4.87 -5.05 -25.10
N VAL A 295 3.69 -4.49 -25.39
CA VAL A 295 2.46 -4.83 -24.65
C VAL A 295 2.10 -6.31 -24.84
N GLU A 296 2.25 -6.86 -26.04
CA GLU A 296 2.06 -8.29 -26.30
C GLU A 296 3.02 -9.17 -25.49
N VAL A 297 4.31 -8.79 -25.40
CA VAL A 297 5.31 -9.48 -24.57
C VAL A 297 4.91 -9.43 -23.09
N PHE A 298 4.53 -8.24 -22.59
CA PHE A 298 4.08 -8.06 -21.21
C PHE A 298 2.87 -8.94 -20.90
N LEU A 299 1.78 -8.85 -21.68
CA LEU A 299 0.55 -9.59 -21.40
C LEU A 299 0.75 -11.10 -21.48
N ARG A 300 1.55 -11.57 -22.43
CA ARG A 300 1.91 -12.98 -22.55
C ARG A 300 2.68 -13.45 -21.31
N GLY A 301 3.78 -12.78 -20.97
CA GLY A 301 4.58 -13.14 -19.80
C GLY A 301 3.78 -13.05 -18.50
N TRP A 302 2.92 -12.04 -18.37
CA TRP A 302 2.07 -11.87 -17.19
C TRP A 302 1.04 -13.01 -17.08
N MET A 303 0.37 -13.37 -18.19
CA MET A 303 -0.57 -14.48 -18.25
C MET A 303 0.10 -15.82 -17.97
N GLU A 304 1.23 -16.10 -18.60
CA GLU A 304 1.96 -17.36 -18.42
C GLU A 304 2.45 -17.52 -16.97
N ASN A 305 3.09 -16.49 -16.41
CA ASN A 305 3.64 -16.54 -15.05
C ASN A 305 2.55 -16.65 -13.98
N SER A 306 1.45 -15.89 -14.10
CA SER A 306 0.36 -15.90 -13.13
C SER A 306 -0.45 -17.19 -13.19
N MET A 307 -0.88 -17.61 -14.39
CA MET A 307 -1.78 -18.75 -14.56
C MET A 307 -1.06 -20.08 -14.35
N THR A 308 0.23 -20.20 -14.67
CA THR A 308 1.01 -21.41 -14.36
C THR A 308 1.10 -21.64 -12.86
N ARG A 309 1.36 -20.58 -12.07
CA ARG A 309 1.39 -20.66 -10.59
C ARG A 309 0.01 -21.00 -10.03
N ALA A 310 -1.04 -20.38 -10.56
CA ALA A 310 -2.42 -20.67 -10.17
C ALA A 310 -2.79 -22.13 -10.45
N TRP A 311 -2.46 -22.64 -11.63
CA TRP A 311 -2.73 -24.03 -12.03
C TRP A 311 -2.08 -25.06 -11.10
N GLN A 312 -0.85 -24.80 -10.68
CA GLN A 312 -0.09 -25.68 -9.78
C GLN A 312 -0.58 -25.61 -8.32
N SER A 313 -1.17 -24.48 -7.90
CA SER A 313 -1.47 -24.21 -6.48
C SER A 313 -2.94 -24.35 -6.09
N ILE A 314 -3.82 -24.59 -7.05
CA ILE A 314 -5.27 -24.65 -6.86
C ILE A 314 -5.77 -26.06 -7.18
N ASP A 315 -6.39 -26.71 -6.20
CA ASP A 315 -7.02 -28.00 -6.39
C ASP A 315 -8.19 -27.89 -7.37
N GLY A 316 -8.28 -28.82 -8.32
CA GLY A 316 -9.29 -28.76 -9.37
C GLY A 316 -9.08 -27.65 -10.40
N SER A 317 -7.85 -27.10 -10.52
CA SER A 317 -7.49 -26.07 -11.49
C SER A 317 -7.95 -26.37 -12.92
N LYS A 318 -7.94 -27.65 -13.34
CA LYS A 318 -8.45 -28.11 -14.66
C LYS A 318 -9.87 -27.65 -14.99
N ARG A 319 -10.76 -27.66 -13.99
CA ARG A 319 -12.17 -27.23 -14.17
C ARG A 319 -12.33 -25.73 -14.00
N LEU A 320 -11.49 -25.12 -13.15
CA LEU A 320 -11.60 -23.71 -12.79
C LEU A 320 -10.97 -22.78 -13.83
N LEU A 321 -9.82 -23.15 -14.37
CA LEU A 321 -9.02 -22.37 -15.32
C LEU A 321 -9.25 -22.90 -16.75
N SER A 322 -10.34 -22.44 -17.37
CA SER A 322 -10.60 -22.65 -18.81
C SER A 322 -10.06 -21.48 -19.63
N ILE A 323 -9.82 -21.70 -20.92
CA ILE A 323 -9.35 -20.65 -21.85
C ILE A 323 -10.28 -19.44 -21.77
N ASP A 324 -11.60 -19.64 -21.82
CA ASP A 324 -12.56 -18.52 -21.81
C ASP A 324 -12.53 -17.75 -20.49
N ARG A 325 -12.29 -18.41 -19.35
CA ARG A 325 -12.15 -17.72 -18.06
C ARG A 325 -10.84 -16.93 -17.97
N VAL A 326 -9.74 -17.48 -18.46
CA VAL A 326 -8.45 -16.77 -18.50
C VAL A 326 -8.52 -15.57 -19.44
N VAL A 327 -9.10 -15.75 -20.63
CA VAL A 327 -9.35 -14.64 -21.57
C VAL A 327 -10.21 -13.58 -20.89
N ARG A 328 -11.36 -13.95 -20.33
CA ARG A 328 -12.27 -13.00 -19.66
C ARG A 328 -11.59 -12.24 -18.51
N LEU A 329 -10.75 -12.91 -17.72
CA LEU A 329 -9.95 -12.27 -16.68
C LEU A 329 -9.05 -11.19 -17.28
N PHE A 330 -8.26 -11.52 -18.31
CA PHE A 330 -7.35 -10.55 -18.91
C PHE A 330 -8.06 -9.44 -19.70
N GLN A 331 -9.23 -9.71 -20.26
CA GLN A 331 -10.11 -8.68 -20.82
C GLN A 331 -10.53 -7.68 -19.74
N ASN A 332 -10.95 -8.18 -18.56
CA ASN A 332 -11.26 -7.32 -17.41
C ASN A 332 -10.01 -6.56 -16.94
N LEU A 333 -8.83 -7.17 -16.90
CA LEU A 333 -7.60 -6.48 -16.49
C LEU A 333 -7.15 -5.40 -17.48
N VAL A 334 -7.43 -5.57 -18.78
CA VAL A 334 -7.15 -4.54 -19.78
C VAL A 334 -8.05 -3.32 -19.55
N ALA A 335 -9.34 -3.51 -19.28
CA ALA A 335 -10.31 -2.43 -19.07
C ALA A 335 -11.17 -2.66 -17.80
N PRO A 336 -10.59 -2.54 -16.59
CA PRO A 336 -11.23 -2.99 -15.34
C PRO A 336 -12.48 -2.20 -14.98
N PHE A 337 -12.49 -0.91 -15.33
CA PHE A 337 -13.60 0.00 -15.06
C PHE A 337 -14.41 0.33 -16.32
N GLY A 338 -14.33 -0.52 -17.34
CA GLY A 338 -15.02 -0.33 -18.62
C GLY A 338 -14.19 0.38 -19.68
N GLU A 339 -14.76 0.51 -20.89
CA GLU A 339 -14.05 1.06 -22.05
C GLU A 339 -13.85 2.58 -21.96
N ASP A 340 -14.75 3.29 -21.29
CA ASP A 340 -14.69 4.76 -21.20
C ASP A 340 -13.72 5.26 -20.11
N HIS A 341 -13.35 4.39 -19.16
CA HIS A 341 -12.43 4.77 -18.08
C HIS A 341 -10.97 4.69 -18.55
N PRO A 342 -10.09 5.66 -18.26
CA PRO A 342 -8.72 5.67 -18.81
C PRO A 342 -7.79 4.60 -18.21
N PHE A 343 -8.04 4.17 -16.97
CA PHE A 343 -7.19 3.21 -16.26
C PHE A 343 -7.13 1.83 -16.93
N SER A 344 -5.96 1.20 -16.82
CA SER A 344 -5.68 -0.16 -17.27
C SER A 344 -4.67 -0.82 -16.33
N CYS A 345 -4.75 -2.14 -16.15
CA CYS A 345 -3.67 -2.87 -15.49
C CYS A 345 -2.44 -3.06 -16.41
N VAL A 346 -2.52 -2.66 -17.68
CA VAL A 346 -1.36 -2.60 -18.59
C VAL A 346 -0.54 -1.34 -18.26
N PRO A 347 0.77 -1.47 -17.95
CA PRO A 347 1.60 -0.34 -17.56
C PRO A 347 1.57 0.81 -18.57
N ALA A 348 1.30 2.03 -18.09
CA ALA A 348 1.25 3.24 -18.92
C ALA A 348 2.54 3.47 -19.72
N ALA A 349 3.69 3.08 -19.17
CA ALA A 349 4.99 3.14 -19.85
C ALA A 349 5.07 2.30 -21.13
N LEU A 350 4.17 1.31 -21.33
CA LEU A 350 4.08 0.51 -22.56
C LEU A 350 2.99 1.00 -23.51
N THR A 351 2.06 1.85 -23.04
CA THR A 351 0.87 2.28 -23.78
C THR A 351 0.83 3.78 -24.06
N GLN A 352 1.80 4.55 -23.58
CA GLN A 352 1.81 6.02 -23.70
C GLN A 352 1.63 6.54 -25.13
N SER A 353 2.17 5.84 -26.13
CA SER A 353 2.15 6.23 -27.56
C SER A 353 0.97 5.65 -28.34
N ILE A 354 0.49 4.47 -27.94
CA ILE A 354 -0.51 3.67 -28.68
C ILE A 354 -1.90 3.68 -28.02
N GLY A 355 -1.98 4.18 -26.78
CA GLY A 355 -3.16 4.04 -25.94
C GLY A 355 -3.34 2.63 -25.39
N ARG A 356 -4.43 2.47 -24.63
CA ARG A 356 -4.82 1.18 -24.06
C ARG A 356 -5.28 0.21 -25.16
N PRO A 357 -4.87 -1.06 -25.13
CA PRO A 357 -5.45 -2.07 -26.03
C PRO A 357 -6.97 -2.21 -25.83
N PRO A 358 -7.72 -2.63 -26.87
CA PRO A 358 -9.16 -2.86 -26.73
C PRO A 358 -9.45 -4.05 -25.81
N ARG A 359 -10.56 -4.04 -25.07
CA ARG A 359 -10.93 -5.16 -24.18
C ARG A 359 -11.01 -6.49 -24.93
N GLU A 360 -11.65 -6.50 -26.10
CA GLU A 360 -11.84 -7.71 -26.93
C GLU A 360 -10.65 -7.99 -27.85
N TRP A 361 -9.42 -7.65 -27.44
CA TRP A 361 -8.23 -7.87 -28.25
C TRP A 361 -7.98 -9.35 -28.51
N LEU A 362 -8.03 -9.75 -29.80
CA LEU A 362 -7.88 -11.13 -30.24
C LEU A 362 -6.57 -11.80 -29.75
N PHE A 363 -5.53 -10.99 -29.54
CA PHE A 363 -4.26 -11.45 -28.99
C PHE A 363 -4.42 -12.17 -27.64
N LEU A 364 -5.34 -11.73 -26.78
CA LEU A 364 -5.56 -12.35 -25.47
C LEU A 364 -5.98 -13.83 -25.62
N ARG A 365 -6.86 -14.13 -26.58
CA ARG A 365 -7.31 -15.50 -26.87
C ARG A 365 -6.19 -16.34 -27.47
N GLN A 366 -5.37 -15.73 -28.32
CA GLN A 366 -4.19 -16.42 -28.88
C GLN A 366 -3.17 -16.76 -27.79
N ALA A 367 -2.83 -15.81 -26.92
CA ALA A 367 -1.91 -16.00 -25.80
C ALA A 367 -2.43 -17.08 -24.83
N ALA A 368 -3.72 -17.05 -24.49
CA ALA A 368 -4.33 -18.07 -23.64
C ALA A 368 -4.28 -19.47 -24.27
N ARG A 369 -4.53 -19.61 -25.57
CA ARG A 369 -4.39 -20.90 -26.27
C ARG A 369 -2.96 -21.43 -26.20
N GLN A 370 -1.99 -20.56 -26.50
CA GLN A 370 -0.56 -20.91 -26.46
C GLN A 370 -0.12 -21.35 -25.07
N LEU A 371 -0.58 -20.66 -24.01
CA LEU A 371 -0.36 -21.06 -22.63
C LEU A 371 -0.87 -22.49 -22.36
N PHE A 372 -2.10 -22.81 -22.74
CA PHE A 372 -2.69 -24.13 -22.48
C PHE A 372 -2.00 -25.23 -23.31
N GLU A 373 -1.65 -24.95 -24.55
CA GLU A 373 -0.93 -25.88 -25.43
C GLU A 373 0.49 -26.16 -24.92
N ALA A 374 1.23 -25.11 -24.54
CA ALA A 374 2.63 -25.21 -24.14
C ALA A 374 2.81 -25.77 -22.72
N VAL A 375 2.01 -25.28 -21.75
CA VAL A 375 2.23 -25.60 -20.34
C VAL A 375 1.40 -26.79 -19.90
N TRP A 376 0.18 -26.97 -20.44
CA TRP A 376 -0.76 -28.00 -19.97
C TRP A 376 -0.95 -29.15 -20.95
N GLY A 377 -0.45 -29.02 -22.19
CA GLY A 377 -0.28 -30.12 -23.13
C GLY A 377 -1.56 -30.68 -23.77
N PRO A 378 -1.43 -31.43 -24.89
CA PRO A 378 -2.56 -31.82 -25.75
C PRO A 378 -3.58 -32.76 -25.08
N LEU A 379 -3.10 -33.62 -24.17
CA LEU A 379 -3.93 -34.61 -23.47
C LEU A 379 -4.98 -33.93 -22.58
N THR A 380 -4.67 -32.75 -22.08
CA THR A 380 -5.55 -32.00 -21.18
C THR A 380 -6.63 -31.26 -21.96
N MET A 381 -6.30 -30.76 -23.16
CA MET A 381 -7.29 -30.12 -24.05
C MET A 381 -8.33 -31.12 -24.56
N ALA A 382 -7.90 -32.29 -25.05
CA ALA A 382 -8.83 -33.33 -25.50
C ALA A 382 -9.70 -33.87 -24.35
N ALA A 383 -9.16 -33.94 -23.12
CA ALA A 383 -9.92 -34.32 -21.94
C ALA A 383 -10.94 -33.23 -21.53
N ILE A 384 -10.54 -31.95 -21.54
CA ILE A 384 -11.41 -30.81 -21.23
C ILE A 384 -12.54 -30.71 -22.27
N GLU A 385 -12.24 -30.84 -23.57
CA GLU A 385 -13.27 -30.82 -24.62
C GLU A 385 -14.24 -31.99 -24.48
N ARG A 386 -13.74 -33.20 -24.18
CA ARG A 386 -14.60 -34.37 -23.92
C ARG A 386 -15.44 -34.20 -22.66
N GLU A 387 -14.89 -33.66 -21.58
CA GLU A 387 -15.62 -33.40 -20.33
C GLU A 387 -16.66 -32.29 -20.51
N ALA A 388 -16.33 -31.23 -21.25
CA ALA A 388 -17.27 -30.16 -21.60
C ALA A 388 -18.41 -30.67 -22.51
N ALA A 389 -18.11 -31.56 -23.45
CA ALA A 389 -19.13 -32.21 -24.29
C ALA A 389 -20.02 -33.21 -23.53
N GLN A 390 -19.52 -33.79 -22.42
CA GLN A 390 -20.25 -34.75 -21.59
C GLN A 390 -20.99 -34.12 -20.41
N ALA A 391 -20.67 -32.87 -20.05
CA ALA A 391 -21.41 -32.15 -19.03
C ALA A 391 -22.87 -32.01 -19.48
N PRO A 392 -23.86 -32.42 -18.65
CA PRO A 392 -25.27 -32.25 -18.97
C PRO A 392 -25.50 -30.77 -19.30
N GLY A 393 -26.21 -30.53 -20.41
CA GLY A 393 -26.25 -29.26 -21.13
C GLY A 393 -26.37 -28.01 -20.25
N PRO A 394 -25.93 -26.86 -20.78
CA PRO A 394 -25.58 -25.68 -19.99
C PRO A 394 -26.68 -25.31 -18.98
N LEU A 395 -26.40 -25.54 -17.70
CA LEU A 395 -27.08 -24.90 -16.56
C LEU A 395 -26.68 -23.41 -16.50
N TRP A 396 -26.81 -22.70 -17.62
CA TRP A 396 -26.72 -21.24 -17.67
C TRP A 396 -28.13 -20.69 -17.90
N PRO A 397 -28.94 -20.50 -16.84
CA PRO A 397 -30.06 -19.59 -16.95
C PRO A 397 -29.47 -18.19 -17.07
N ALA A 398 -29.67 -17.57 -18.23
CA ALA A 398 -29.72 -16.12 -18.44
C ALA A 398 -29.00 -15.22 -17.40
N LEU A 399 -27.67 -15.29 -17.30
CA LEU A 399 -26.86 -14.15 -16.82
C LEU A 399 -26.74 -13.08 -17.93
N ARG A 400 -27.89 -12.69 -18.50
CA ARG A 400 -28.09 -11.37 -19.12
C ARG A 400 -28.56 -10.35 -18.10
N GLY A 401 -28.51 -10.67 -16.81
CA GLY A 401 -28.24 -9.63 -15.82
C GLY A 401 -26.82 -9.16 -16.10
N GLY A 402 -26.67 -7.97 -16.69
CA GLY A 402 -25.40 -7.27 -16.63
C GLY A 402 -24.87 -7.27 -15.20
N PRO A 403 -23.55 -7.06 -14.99
CA PRO A 403 -23.05 -6.89 -13.63
C PRO A 403 -24.00 -5.93 -12.90
N PRO A 404 -24.36 -6.19 -11.61
CA PRO A 404 -25.03 -5.13 -10.85
C PRO A 404 -24.18 -3.90 -11.10
N ALA A 405 -24.78 -2.85 -11.65
CA ALA A 405 -24.09 -1.60 -11.82
C ALA A 405 -23.59 -1.28 -10.42
N VAL A 406 -22.31 -1.53 -10.19
CA VAL A 406 -21.60 -0.91 -9.10
C VAL A 406 -21.85 0.54 -9.43
N ARG A 407 -22.76 1.18 -8.68
CA ARG A 407 -22.88 2.63 -8.68
C ARG A 407 -21.61 3.13 -8.01
N GLY A 408 -20.47 2.88 -8.65
CA GLY A 408 -19.31 3.72 -8.54
C GLY A 408 -19.76 5.00 -9.21
N ALA A 409 -19.81 6.08 -8.43
CA ALA A 409 -19.75 7.39 -9.00
C ALA A 409 -18.62 7.38 -10.04
N VAL A 410 -18.96 7.62 -11.30
CA VAL A 410 -17.96 7.97 -12.29
C VAL A 410 -17.41 9.31 -11.82
N PRO A 411 -16.10 9.43 -11.50
CA PRO A 411 -15.51 10.70 -11.13
C PRO A 411 -15.76 11.65 -12.29
N GLY A 412 -16.44 12.77 -12.01
CA GLY A 412 -16.75 13.75 -13.03
C GLY A 412 -15.47 14.26 -13.67
N GLU A 413 -15.37 14.13 -14.99
CA GLU A 413 -14.46 14.91 -15.82
C GLU A 413 -14.67 16.41 -15.52
N ARG A 414 -13.92 16.95 -14.56
CA ARG A 414 -13.68 18.39 -14.48
C ARG A 414 -12.40 18.67 -15.24
N ARG A 415 -12.60 19.27 -16.41
CA ARG A 415 -11.57 19.87 -17.26
C ARG A 415 -10.62 20.74 -16.42
N ALA A 416 -9.33 20.62 -16.75
CA ALA A 416 -8.29 21.59 -16.40
C ALA A 416 -8.67 23.02 -16.79
#